data_AF-A0A3M1J7T8-F1
#
_entry.id   AF-A0A3M1J7T8-F1
#
_cell.length_a   1.000
_cell.length_b   1.000
_cell.length_c   1.000
_cell.angle_alpha   90.00
_cell.angle_beta   90.00
_cell.angle_gamma   90.00
#
_symmetry.space_group_name_H-M   'P 1'
#
loop_
_entity.id
_entity.type
_entity.pdbx_description
1 polymer ?
#
loop_
_entity_poly.entity_id
_entity_poly.type
_entity_poly.pdbx_seq_one_letter_code
_entity_poly.pdbx_strand_id
1 'polypeptide(L)'
;MYNFLNKHGQLAAFLLGVVLVIIFLAIAIPGASGVNFDQMDDAEIYTGANMFNFGITVAAALTILCAAGMLIFGLVQVISNPKGSLKGIIGVAAIVLLFFIFQGMSADTPDHPTIAKAIEKYESSSEGRQITGDNLKFIGAAIRMGVLMIGAAFLALIIMPILSPILNRVK
;
A
#
# COMPACT_ATOMS: atom_id res chain seq x y z
N MET A 1 -12.18 -26.42 1.72
CA MET A 1 -11.83 -25.00 1.93
C MET A 1 -10.61 -24.57 1.11
N TYR A 2 -9.50 -25.31 1.13
CA TYR A 2 -8.28 -25.00 0.36
C TYR A 2 -8.52 -24.78 -1.14
N ASN A 3 -9.25 -25.67 -1.82
CA ASN A 3 -9.53 -25.51 -3.26
C ASN A 3 -10.42 -24.31 -3.61
N PHE A 4 -11.30 -23.87 -2.70
CA PHE A 4 -12.14 -22.69 -2.91
C PHE A 4 -11.30 -21.42 -2.81
N LEU A 5 -10.47 -21.29 -1.78
CA LEU A 5 -9.56 -20.15 -1.62
C LEU A 5 -8.46 -20.13 -2.70
N ASN A 6 -7.98 -21.29 -3.14
CA ASN A 6 -6.98 -21.37 -4.20
C ASN A 6 -7.54 -20.97 -5.58
N LYS A 7 -8.82 -21.27 -5.86
CA LYS A 7 -9.45 -20.98 -7.16
C LYS A 7 -10.21 -19.64 -7.19
N HIS A 8 -10.73 -19.20 -6.04
CA HIS A 8 -11.59 -18.02 -5.92
C HIS A 8 -11.12 -17.05 -4.82
N GLY A 9 -9.89 -17.17 -4.34
CA GLY A 9 -9.35 -16.29 -3.28
C GLY A 9 -9.42 -14.80 -3.63
N GLN A 10 -9.17 -14.45 -4.90
CA GLN A 10 -9.30 -13.07 -5.36
C GLN A 10 -10.75 -12.56 -5.32
N LEU A 11 -11.73 -13.40 -5.70
CA LEU A 11 -13.15 -13.05 -5.61
C LEU A 11 -13.58 -12.89 -4.14
N ALA A 12 -13.12 -13.78 -3.26
CA ALA A 12 -13.41 -13.71 -1.83
C ALA A 12 -12.82 -12.44 -1.19
N ALA A 13 -11.58 -12.07 -1.54
CA ALA A 13 -10.95 -10.84 -1.08
C ALA A 13 -11.68 -9.59 -1.59
N PHE A 14 -12.10 -9.60 -2.86
CA PHE A 14 -12.89 -8.52 -3.45
C PHE A 14 -14.24 -8.34 -2.73
N LEU A 15 -14.99 -9.43 -2.55
CA LEU A 15 -16.29 -9.39 -1.87
C LEU A 15 -16.15 -8.94 -0.41
N LEU A 16 -15.12 -9.40 0.30
CA LEU A 16 -14.82 -8.93 1.64
C LEU A 16 -14.58 -7.41 1.64
N GLY A 17 -13.79 -6.91 0.69
CA GLY A 17 -13.55 -5.48 0.52
C GLY A 17 -14.83 -4.68 0.27
N VAL A 18 -15.69 -5.15 -0.64
CA VAL A 18 -16.99 -4.51 -0.94
C VAL A 18 -17.86 -4.44 0.32
N VAL A 19 -17.96 -5.52 1.09
CA VAL A 19 -18.73 -5.53 2.34
C VAL A 19 -18.19 -4.52 3.34
N LEU A 20 -16.87 -4.46 3.53
CA LEU A 20 -16.24 -3.51 4.46
C LEU A 20 -16.47 -2.06 4.03
N VAL A 21 -16.43 -1.76 2.73
CA VAL A 21 -16.76 -0.42 2.19
C VAL A 21 -18.22 -0.07 2.48
N ILE A 22 -19.15 -1.00 2.28
CA ILE A 22 -20.57 -0.76 2.57
C ILE A 22 -20.78 -0.46 4.05
N ILE A 23 -20.16 -1.23 4.95
CA ILE A 23 -20.26 -1.00 6.40
C ILE A 23 -19.67 0.37 6.76
N PHE A 24 -18.51 0.72 6.21
CA PHE A 24 -17.90 2.02 6.41
C PHE A 24 -18.83 3.16 5.98
N LEU A 25 -19.41 3.09 4.78
CA LEU A 25 -20.32 4.13 4.27
C LEU A 25 -21.60 4.24 5.12
N ALA A 26 -22.13 3.11 5.60
CA ALA A 26 -23.30 3.08 6.47
C ALA A 26 -23.06 3.76 7.84
N ILE A 27 -21.81 3.79 8.31
CA ILE A 27 -21.42 4.47 9.56
C ILE A 27 -21.05 5.93 9.28
N ALA A 28 -20.22 6.17 8.26
CA ALA A 28 -19.64 7.48 7.98
C ALA A 28 -20.67 8.49 7.46
N ILE A 29 -21.59 8.08 6.57
CA ILE A 29 -22.55 9.02 5.96
C ILE A 29 -23.51 9.60 7.01
N PRO A 30 -24.17 8.79 7.87
CA PRO A 30 -25.01 9.33 8.94
C PRO A 30 -24.18 10.06 10.00
N GLY A 31 -22.98 9.57 10.34
CA GLY A 31 -22.10 10.19 11.34
C GLY A 31 -21.58 11.57 10.92
N ALA A 32 -21.44 11.81 9.62
CA ALA A 32 -21.02 13.09 9.06
C ALA A 32 -22.19 14.05 8.83
N SER A 33 -23.43 13.55 8.79
CA SER A 33 -24.62 14.37 8.57
C SER A 33 -24.90 15.26 9.79
N GLY A 34 -24.49 16.52 9.71
CA GLY A 34 -24.61 17.50 10.79
C GLY A 34 -23.28 18.09 11.29
N VAL A 35 -22.15 17.63 10.75
CA VAL A 35 -20.82 18.14 11.11
C VAL A 35 -20.33 19.12 10.03
N ASN A 36 -20.08 20.38 10.42
CA ASN A 36 -19.48 21.40 9.57
C ASN A 36 -17.95 21.34 9.69
N PHE A 37 -17.31 20.45 8.94
CA PHE A 37 -15.86 20.27 8.97
C PHE A 37 -15.06 21.55 8.63
N ASP A 38 -15.63 22.46 7.85
CA ASP A 38 -15.01 23.74 7.49
C ASP A 38 -14.87 24.72 8.67
N GLN A 39 -15.55 24.45 9.79
CA GLN A 39 -15.55 25.31 10.99
C GLN A 39 -14.84 24.67 12.19
N MET A 40 -14.37 23.43 12.04
CA MET A 40 -13.67 22.72 13.12
C MET A 40 -12.17 22.98 13.02
N ASP A 41 -11.52 23.12 14.18
CA ASP A 41 -10.06 23.18 14.24
C ASP A 41 -9.45 21.81 13.89
N ASP A 42 -8.24 21.79 13.31
CA ASP A 42 -7.58 20.55 12.87
C ASP A 42 -7.53 19.51 14.02
N ALA A 43 -7.28 19.95 15.25
CA ALA A 43 -7.23 19.10 16.43
C ALA A 43 -8.58 18.43 16.78
N GLU A 44 -9.69 19.14 16.60
CA GLU A 44 -11.05 18.61 16.83
C GLU A 44 -11.47 17.63 15.75
N ILE A 45 -11.01 17.82 14.51
CA ILE A 45 -11.24 16.86 13.43
C ILE A 45 -10.54 15.53 13.74
N TYR A 46 -9.29 15.57 14.19
CA TYR A 46 -8.52 14.34 14.47
C TYR A 46 -8.98 13.58 15.73
N THR A 47 -9.55 14.27 16.72
CA THR A 47 -9.97 13.66 17.99
C THR A 47 -11.47 13.38 18.08
N GLY A 48 -12.30 14.17 17.37
CA GLY A 48 -13.76 14.08 17.41
C GLY A 48 -14.39 13.26 16.30
N ALA A 49 -13.70 13.02 15.17
CA ALA A 49 -14.27 12.34 14.01
C ALA A 49 -14.29 10.80 14.12
N ASN A 50 -14.91 10.29 15.17
CA ASN A 50 -15.01 8.85 15.46
C ASN A 50 -15.75 8.03 14.38
N MET A 51 -16.55 8.69 13.53
CA MET A 51 -17.29 8.08 12.42
C MET A 51 -16.38 7.37 11.40
N PHE A 52 -15.11 7.77 11.30
CA PHE A 52 -14.14 7.16 10.38
C PHE A 52 -13.28 6.06 11.04
N ASN A 53 -13.31 5.94 12.37
CA ASN A 53 -12.44 5.02 13.11
C ASN A 53 -12.61 3.58 12.65
N PHE A 54 -13.84 3.13 12.41
CA PHE A 54 -14.09 1.77 11.91
C PHE A 54 -13.29 1.50 10.62
N GLY A 55 -13.38 2.40 9.63
CA GLY A 55 -12.69 2.24 8.35
C GLY A 55 -11.17 2.22 8.52
N ILE A 56 -10.63 3.16 9.30
CA ILE A 56 -9.18 3.27 9.54
C ILE A 56 -8.66 2.05 10.33
N THR A 57 -9.31 1.68 11.43
CA THR A 57 -8.90 0.56 12.27
C THR A 57 -8.95 -0.76 11.52
N VAL A 58 -10.03 -1.04 10.77
CA VAL A 58 -10.16 -2.29 10.00
C VAL A 58 -9.13 -2.33 8.87
N ALA A 59 -8.93 -1.23 8.14
CA ALA A 59 -7.91 -1.16 7.10
C ALA A 59 -6.50 -1.39 7.66
N ALA A 60 -6.16 -0.76 8.80
CA ALA A 60 -4.89 -0.94 9.47
C ALA A 60 -4.70 -2.40 9.94
N ALA A 61 -5.71 -2.98 10.59
CA ALA A 61 -5.66 -4.36 11.07
C ALA A 61 -5.47 -5.37 9.93
N LEU A 62 -6.23 -5.22 8.83
CA LEU A 62 -6.08 -6.08 7.65
C LEU A 62 -4.74 -5.90 6.97
N THR A 63 -4.23 -4.67 6.89
CA THR A 63 -2.90 -4.38 6.32
C THR A 63 -1.81 -5.08 7.13
N ILE A 64 -1.87 -4.99 8.46
CA ILE A 64 -0.91 -5.65 9.36
C ILE A 64 -1.00 -7.17 9.22
N LEU A 65 -2.22 -7.73 9.21
CA LEU A 65 -2.43 -9.18 9.03
C LEU A 65 -1.90 -9.68 7.68
N CYS A 66 -2.18 -8.96 6.58
CA CYS A 66 -1.68 -9.32 5.26
C CYS A 66 -0.16 -9.18 5.17
N ALA A 67 0.43 -8.13 5.74
CA ALA A 67 1.88 -7.95 5.79
C ALA A 67 2.55 -9.08 6.58
N ALA A 68 2.04 -9.40 7.77
CA ALA A 68 2.53 -10.51 8.58
C ALA A 68 2.39 -11.85 7.84
N GLY A 69 1.22 -12.12 7.24
CA GLY A 69 0.99 -13.31 6.44
C GLY A 69 1.95 -13.43 5.26
N MET A 70 2.16 -12.34 4.52
CA MET A 70 3.10 -12.29 3.39
C MET A 70 4.51 -12.65 3.83
N LEU A 71 4.99 -12.10 4.95
CA LEU A 71 6.31 -12.40 5.49
C LEU A 71 6.42 -13.86 5.95
N ILE A 72 5.45 -14.33 6.75
CA ILE A 72 5.46 -15.70 7.28
C ILE A 72 5.40 -16.72 6.15
N PHE A 73 4.43 -16.62 5.25
CA PHE A 73 4.29 -17.56 4.14
C PHE A 73 5.43 -17.43 3.13
N GLY A 74 5.94 -16.21 2.89
CA GLY A 74 7.11 -15.99 2.04
C GLY A 74 8.35 -16.70 2.58
N LEU A 75 8.64 -16.54 3.88
CA LEU A 75 9.78 -17.18 4.53
C LEU A 75 9.63 -18.70 4.59
N VAL A 76 8.45 -19.21 4.97
CA VAL A 76 8.18 -20.65 5.00
C VAL A 76 8.37 -21.27 3.61
N GLN A 77 7.87 -20.62 2.55
CA GLN A 77 8.01 -21.11 1.18
C GLN A 77 9.48 -21.17 0.73
N VAL A 78 10.28 -20.15 1.08
CA VAL A 78 11.72 -20.13 0.78
C VAL A 78 12.47 -21.25 1.52
N ILE A 79 12.15 -21.48 2.80
CA ILE A 79 12.80 -22.51 3.62
C ILE A 79 12.38 -23.92 3.17
N SER A 80 11.09 -24.15 2.96
CA SER A 80 10.56 -25.48 2.61
C SER A 80 10.85 -25.88 1.17
N ASN A 81 10.99 -24.92 0.24
CA ASN A 81 11.33 -25.20 -1.15
C ASN A 81 12.18 -24.09 -1.78
N PRO A 82 13.50 -24.03 -1.46
CA PRO A 82 14.38 -22.96 -1.92
C PRO A 82 14.56 -22.96 -3.44
N LYS A 83 14.63 -24.14 -4.07
CA LYS A 83 14.75 -24.26 -5.54
C LYS A 83 13.47 -23.82 -6.25
N GLY A 84 12.30 -24.19 -5.74
CA GLY A 84 11.02 -23.75 -6.28
C GLY A 84 10.76 -22.25 -6.09
N SER A 85 11.34 -21.66 -5.04
CA SER A 85 11.21 -20.24 -4.70
C SER A 85 12.19 -19.33 -5.45
N LEU A 86 13.10 -19.88 -6.26
CA LEU A 86 14.15 -19.12 -6.92
C LEU A 86 13.61 -17.95 -7.75
N LYS A 87 12.49 -18.14 -8.46
CA LYS A 87 11.84 -17.06 -9.22
C LYS A 87 11.32 -15.94 -8.32
N GLY A 88 10.76 -16.29 -7.16
CA GLY A 88 10.29 -15.32 -6.18
C GLY A 88 11.44 -14.53 -5.55
N ILE A 89 12.52 -15.23 -5.20
CA ILE A 89 13.74 -14.61 -4.65
C ILE A 89 14.35 -13.62 -5.66
N ILE A 90 14.47 -14.02 -6.93
CA ILE A 90 14.96 -13.14 -8.00
C ILE A 90 14.06 -11.90 -8.15
N GLY A 91 12.74 -12.07 -8.10
CA GLY A 91 11.80 -10.96 -8.14
C GLY A 91 11.99 -9.97 -6.98
N VAL A 92 12.11 -10.47 -5.75
CA VAL A 92 12.37 -9.63 -4.57
C VAL A 92 13.72 -8.93 -4.68
N ALA A 93 14.77 -9.64 -5.11
CA ALA A 93 16.10 -9.06 -5.30
C ALA A 93 16.09 -7.94 -6.35
N ALA A 94 15.33 -8.09 -7.44
CA ALA A 94 15.17 -7.04 -8.44
C ALA A 94 14.46 -5.81 -7.88
N ILE A 95 13.41 -5.98 -7.07
CA ILE A 95 12.69 -4.88 -6.41
C ILE A 95 13.62 -4.13 -5.44
N VAL A 96 14.39 -4.87 -4.63
CA VAL A 96 15.37 -4.29 -3.69
C VAL A 96 16.44 -3.51 -4.44
N LEU A 97 16.97 -4.06 -5.54
CA LEU A 97 17.96 -3.39 -6.37
C LEU A 97 17.40 -2.11 -7.00
N LEU A 98 16.18 -2.15 -7.54
CA LEU A 98 15.51 -0.96 -8.08
C LEU A 98 15.26 0.10 -7.01
N PHE A 99 14.90 -0.30 -5.79
CA PHE A 99 14.75 0.62 -4.67
C PHE A 99 16.05 1.37 -4.38
N PHE A 100 17.18 0.66 -4.30
CA PHE A 100 18.48 1.31 -4.07
C PHE A 100 18.91 2.24 -5.20
N ILE A 101 18.59 1.89 -6.46
CA ILE A 101 18.80 2.80 -7.59
C ILE A 101 17.99 4.08 -7.40
N PHE A 102 16.70 3.97 -7.08
CA PHE A 102 15.87 5.16 -6.87
C PHE A 102 16.25 5.97 -5.63
N GLN A 103 16.72 5.31 -4.56
CA GLN A 103 17.27 5.99 -3.40
C GLN A 103 18.51 6.80 -3.77
N GLY A 104 19.42 6.24 -4.57
CA GLY A 104 20.59 6.96 -5.08
C GLY A 104 20.25 8.14 -5.99
N MET A 105 19.10 8.08 -6.68
CA MET A 105 18.60 9.18 -7.51
C MET A 105 17.74 10.20 -6.76
N SER A 106 17.38 9.94 -5.50
CA SER A 106 16.48 10.81 -4.74
C SER A 106 17.24 11.96 -4.08
N ALA A 107 16.62 13.13 -4.03
CA ALA A 107 17.20 14.29 -3.36
C ALA A 107 17.22 14.09 -1.83
N ASP A 108 18.24 14.65 -1.17
CA ASP A 108 18.34 14.77 0.29
C ASP A 108 17.63 16.01 0.84
N THR A 109 17.08 16.85 -0.04
CA THR A 109 16.32 18.05 0.29
C THR A 109 14.99 18.07 -0.45
N PRO A 110 13.96 18.78 0.06
CA PRO A 110 12.66 18.82 -0.59
C PRO A 110 12.77 19.47 -1.97
N ASP A 111 12.51 18.70 -3.02
CA ASP A 111 12.60 19.13 -4.43
C ASP A 111 11.25 19.57 -5.01
N HIS A 112 10.16 19.47 -4.22
CA HIS A 112 8.81 19.87 -4.63
C HIS A 112 8.07 20.65 -3.52
N PRO A 113 7.32 21.73 -3.84
CA PRO A 113 6.61 22.54 -2.84
C PRO A 113 5.62 21.75 -1.97
N THR A 114 4.93 20.77 -2.55
CA THR A 114 4.00 19.91 -1.78
C THR A 114 4.72 19.03 -0.78
N ILE A 115 5.92 18.54 -1.12
CA ILE A 115 6.74 17.72 -0.21
C ILE A 115 7.27 18.60 0.93
N ALA A 116 7.75 19.80 0.62
CA ALA A 116 8.18 20.77 1.63
C ALA A 116 7.07 21.10 2.64
N LYS A 117 5.85 21.38 2.16
CA LYS A 117 4.68 21.62 3.02
C LYS A 117 4.29 20.42 3.87
N ALA A 118 4.39 19.21 3.31
CA ALA A 118 4.09 17.99 4.05
C ALA A 118 5.10 17.74 5.18
N ILE A 119 6.39 18.01 4.93
CA ILE A 119 7.45 17.94 5.94
C ILE A 119 7.20 18.97 7.03
N GLU A 120 6.94 20.23 6.65
CA GLU A 120 6.65 21.31 7.61
C GLU A 120 5.44 20.96 8.51
N LYS A 121 4.36 20.41 7.94
CA LYS A 121 3.20 19.95 8.71
C LYS A 121 3.57 18.79 9.65
N TYR A 122 4.40 17.84 9.19
CA TYR A 122 4.84 16.71 10.01
C TYR A 122 5.72 17.15 11.19
N GLU A 123 6.70 18.02 10.94
CA GLU A 123 7.65 18.50 11.95
C GLU A 123 6.99 19.43 12.97
N SER A 124 6.04 20.27 12.54
CA SER A 124 5.25 21.12 13.45
C SER A 124 4.28 20.32 14.33
N SER A 125 3.80 19.17 13.85
CA SER A 125 2.87 18.30 14.60
C SER A 125 3.56 17.22 15.42
N SER A 126 4.85 16.96 15.17
CA SER A 126 5.61 15.91 15.84
C SER A 126 6.62 16.52 16.80
N GLU A 127 6.36 16.47 18.10
CA GLU A 127 7.20 16.89 19.25
C GLU A 127 8.74 16.83 19.03
N GLY A 128 9.30 17.74 18.23
CA GLY A 128 10.72 17.80 17.89
C GLY A 128 11.26 16.73 16.92
N ARG A 129 10.43 15.96 16.21
CA ARG A 129 10.94 14.98 15.21
C ARG A 129 11.17 15.67 13.86
N GLN A 130 12.43 15.75 13.45
CA GLN A 130 12.82 16.26 12.15
C GLN A 130 13.04 15.15 11.13
N ILE A 131 12.72 15.41 9.87
CA ILE A 131 13.00 14.48 8.77
C ILE A 131 14.41 14.74 8.25
N THR A 132 15.28 13.74 8.40
CA THR A 132 16.67 13.83 7.89
C THR A 132 16.74 13.65 6.37
N GLY A 133 17.85 14.06 5.76
CA GLY A 133 18.08 13.86 4.32
C GLY A 133 18.02 12.39 3.88
N ASP A 134 18.44 11.45 4.74
CA ASP A 134 18.33 10.01 4.48
C ASP A 134 16.88 9.53 4.51
N ASN A 135 16.06 10.08 5.42
CA ASN A 135 14.62 9.82 5.41
C ASN A 135 13.98 10.36 4.12
N LEU A 136 14.41 11.52 3.64
CA LEU A 136 13.93 12.09 2.37
C LEU A 136 14.27 11.21 1.16
N LYS A 137 15.51 10.70 1.10
CA LYS A 137 15.91 9.76 0.04
C LYS A 137 15.09 8.48 0.08
N PHE A 138 14.80 7.97 1.27
CA PHE A 138 13.95 6.80 1.45
C PHE A 138 12.52 7.06 0.97
N ILE A 139 11.92 8.18 1.37
CA ILE A 139 10.57 8.59 0.95
C ILE A 139 10.52 8.78 -0.58
N GLY A 140 11.50 9.48 -1.15
CA GLY A 140 11.61 9.69 -2.59
C GLY A 140 11.72 8.38 -3.38
N ALA A 141 12.52 7.44 -2.89
CA ALA A 141 12.64 6.11 -3.48
C ALA A 141 11.32 5.34 -3.43
N ALA A 142 10.62 5.38 -2.29
CA ALA A 142 9.33 4.72 -2.10
C ALA A 142 8.26 5.27 -3.04
N ILE A 143 8.18 6.60 -3.22
CA ILE A 143 7.24 7.24 -4.14
C ILE A 143 7.52 6.81 -5.58
N ARG A 144 8.78 6.87 -6.02
CA ARG A 144 9.19 6.47 -7.37
C ARG A 144 8.93 4.99 -7.64
N MET A 145 9.21 4.13 -6.66
CA MET A 145 8.84 2.71 -6.71
C MET A 145 7.33 2.52 -6.85
N GLY A 146 6.53 3.27 -6.08
CA GLY A 146 5.07 3.24 -6.17
C GLY A 146 4.57 3.58 -7.57
N VAL A 147 5.06 4.67 -8.16
CA VAL A 147 4.70 5.07 -9.53
C VAL A 147 5.11 4.00 -10.55
N LEU A 148 6.31 3.43 -10.42
CA LEU A 148 6.77 2.36 -11.31
C LEU A 148 5.90 1.11 -11.19
N MET A 149 5.56 0.69 -9.97
CA MET A 149 4.69 -0.47 -9.74
C MET A 149 3.28 -0.25 -10.29
N ILE A 150 2.72 0.95 -10.14
CA ILE A 150 1.43 1.30 -10.75
C ILE A 150 1.54 1.19 -12.27
N GLY A 151 2.57 1.79 -12.88
CA GLY A 151 2.79 1.70 -14.32
C GLY A 151 2.95 0.26 -14.81
N ALA A 152 3.75 -0.54 -14.12
CA ALA A 152 3.95 -1.96 -14.40
C ALA A 152 2.65 -2.76 -14.27
N ALA A 153 1.82 -2.47 -13.26
CA ALA A 153 0.53 -3.12 -13.08
C ALA A 153 -0.44 -2.78 -14.21
N PHE A 154 -0.52 -1.51 -14.62
CA PHE A 154 -1.34 -1.09 -15.77
C PHE A 154 -0.89 -1.74 -17.07
N LEU A 155 0.42 -1.76 -17.33
CA LEU A 155 0.99 -2.44 -18.50
C LEU A 155 0.65 -3.93 -18.46
N ALA A 156 0.83 -4.59 -17.32
CA ALA A 156 0.48 -6.00 -17.16
C ALA A 156 -1.01 -6.24 -17.42
N LEU A 157 -1.90 -5.36 -16.95
CA LEU A 157 -3.36 -5.48 -17.14
C LEU A 157 -3.75 -5.42 -18.63
N ILE A 158 -3.08 -4.60 -19.44
CA ILE A 158 -3.34 -4.47 -20.88
C ILE A 158 -2.68 -5.60 -21.67
N ILE A 159 -1.43 -5.93 -21.33
CA ILE A 159 -0.58 -6.84 -22.08
C ILE A 159 -0.95 -8.31 -21.82
N MET A 160 -1.26 -8.69 -20.57
CA MET A 160 -1.56 -10.08 -20.21
C MET A 160 -2.77 -10.65 -20.94
N PRO A 161 -3.90 -9.94 -21.11
CA PRO A 161 -5.03 -10.44 -21.89
C PRO A 161 -4.69 -10.74 -23.35
N ILE A 162 -3.75 -10.01 -23.94
CA ILE A 162 -3.31 -10.20 -25.34
C ILE A 162 -2.32 -11.36 -25.45
N LEU A 163 -1.38 -11.47 -24.50
CA LEU A 163 -0.35 -12.51 -24.48
C LEU A 163 -0.86 -13.87 -24.01
N SER A 164 -1.87 -13.89 -23.13
CA SER A 164 -2.44 -15.12 -22.55
C SER A 164 -2.91 -16.12 -23.61
N PRO A 165 -3.70 -15.73 -24.64
CA PRO A 165 -4.12 -16.64 -25.71
C PRO A 165 -2.95 -17.20 -26.52
N ILE A 166 -1.86 -16.44 -26.69
CA ILE A 166 -0.69 -16.84 -27.47
C ILE A 166 0.15 -17.84 -26.67
N LEU A 167 0.43 -17.53 -25.40
CA LEU A 167 1.24 -18.37 -24.52
C LEU A 167 0.57 -19.72 -24.20
N ASN A 168 -0.76 -19.73 -24.09
CA ASN A 168 -1.53 -20.96 -23.83
C ASN A 168 -1.69 -21.86 -25.07
N ARG A 169 -1.32 -21.40 -26.27
CA ARG A 169 -1.29 -22.23 -27.49
C ARG A 169 0.05 -22.94 -27.70
N VAL A 170 1.08 -22.58 -26.95
CA VAL A 170 2.46 -23.13 -27.08
C VAL A 170 2.76 -24.14 -25.97
N LYS A 171 1.78 -24.49 -25.13
CA LYS A 171 1.81 -25.63 -24.22
C LYS A 171 0.84 -26.69 -24.70
#